data_AF-A0A916Y1L3-F1
#
_entry.id   AF-A0A916Y1L3-F1
#
_cell.length_a   1.000
_cell.length_b   1.000
_cell.length_c   1.000
_cell.angle_alpha   90.00
_cell.angle_beta   90.00
_cell.angle_gamma   90.00
#
_symmetry.space_group_name_H-M   'P 1'
#
loop_
_entity.id
_entity.type
_entity.pdbx_description
1 polymer ?
#
loop_
_entity_poly.entity_id
_entity_poly.type
_entity_poly.pdbx_seq_one_letter_code
_entity_poly.pdbx_strand_id
1 'polypeptide(L)'
;MAVIVRTRKIRPSTRKSTSVNYRVEISKVGKDDTLEVEVSHESNSFLRTYYFHGKDIANKNNISFKVIQEVPEIEILWSGASPFKVE
;
A
#
# COMPACT_ATOMS: atom_id res chain seq x y z
N MET A 1 3.86 -6.19 -19.89
CA MET A 1 4.44 -5.77 -18.60
C MET A 1 4.39 -4.26 -18.51
N ALA A 2 3.52 -3.73 -17.66
CA ALA A 2 3.45 -2.33 -17.30
C ALA A 2 3.68 -2.13 -15.80
N VAL A 3 4.14 -0.95 -15.41
CA VAL A 3 4.17 -0.52 -14.01
C VAL A 3 2.92 0.32 -13.74
N ILE A 4 2.11 -0.10 -12.78
CA ILE A 4 0.89 0.59 -12.37
C ILE A 4 1.18 1.28 -11.04
N VAL A 5 1.11 2.61 -11.01
CA VAL A 5 1.39 3.40 -9.81
C VAL A 5 0.10 3.75 -9.07
N ARG A 6 0.09 3.57 -7.74
CA ARG A 6 -0.99 3.94 -6.84
C ARG A 6 -0.45 4.70 -5.64
N THR A 7 -0.97 5.90 -5.40
CA THR A 7 -0.58 6.69 -4.22
C THR A 7 -1.63 6.57 -3.11
N ARG A 8 -1.19 6.38 -1.88
CA ARG A 8 -2.00 6.42 -0.66
C ARG A 8 -1.40 7.39 0.34
N LYS A 9 -2.29 8.12 1.00
CA LYS A 9 -1.93 9.02 2.10
C LYS A 9 -2.53 8.49 3.40
N ILE A 10 -1.68 8.23 4.37
CA ILE A 10 -2.06 7.94 5.76
C ILE A 10 -2.60 9.26 6.33
N ARG A 11 -3.88 9.26 6.70
CA ARG A 11 -4.59 10.44 7.21
C ARG A 11 -5.31 10.11 8.52
N PRO A 12 -4.59 9.99 9.65
CA PRO A 12 -5.19 9.66 10.93
C PRO A 12 -6.20 10.74 11.39
N SER A 13 -5.97 12.01 11.06
CA SER A 13 -6.81 13.16 11.50
C SER A 13 -8.27 13.10 11.04
N THR A 14 -8.53 12.45 9.90
CA THR A 14 -9.86 12.36 9.28
C THR A 14 -10.50 10.99 9.47
N ARG A 15 -9.81 10.05 10.13
CA ARG A 15 -10.27 8.68 10.31
C ARG A 15 -10.76 8.45 11.73
N LYS A 16 -11.84 7.69 11.86
CA LYS A 16 -12.23 7.13 13.15
C LYS A 16 -11.09 6.25 13.66
N SER A 17 -10.82 6.28 14.97
CA SER A 17 -9.76 5.48 15.60
C SER A 17 -9.83 3.97 15.29
N THR A 18 -11.00 3.47 14.90
CA THR A 18 -11.22 2.07 14.51
C THR A 18 -10.91 1.77 13.03
N SER A 19 -10.69 2.78 12.20
CA SER A 19 -10.48 2.66 10.75
C SER A 19 -8.99 2.71 10.37
N VAL A 20 -8.24 1.75 10.90
CA VAL A 20 -6.79 1.61 10.68
C VAL A 20 -6.43 0.98 9.32
N ASN A 21 -7.42 0.51 8.55
CA ASN A 21 -7.20 -0.15 7.26
C ASN A 21 -7.28 0.84 6.07
N TYR A 22 -6.24 0.82 5.26
CA TYR A 22 -6.08 1.59 4.02
C TYR A 22 -6.13 0.66 2.82
N ARG A 23 -7.24 0.74 2.07
CA ARG A 23 -7.45 -0.06 0.85
C ARG A 23 -6.71 0.53 -0.35
N VAL A 24 -6.12 -0.32 -1.19
CA VAL A 24 -5.49 0.01 -2.48
C VAL A 24 -6.23 -0.73 -3.59
N GLU A 25 -6.70 -0.02 -4.60
CA GLU A 25 -7.42 -0.63 -5.73
C GLU A 25 -6.43 -1.20 -6.77
N ILE A 26 -6.61 -2.49 -7.08
CA ILE A 26 -5.74 -3.26 -7.97
C ILE A 26 -6.51 -4.02 -9.06
N SER A 27 -7.78 -3.67 -9.28
CA SER A 27 -8.70 -4.28 -10.24
C SER A 27 -8.18 -4.39 -11.68
N LYS A 28 -7.21 -3.55 -12.06
CA LYS A 28 -6.61 -3.48 -13.41
C LYS A 28 -5.19 -4.03 -13.50
N VAL A 29 -4.67 -4.62 -12.43
CA VAL A 29 -3.31 -5.18 -12.43
C VAL A 29 -3.34 -6.57 -13.07
N GLY A 30 -2.68 -6.72 -14.22
CA GLY A 30 -2.49 -8.00 -14.90
C GLY A 30 -1.43 -8.86 -14.23
N LYS A 31 -1.36 -10.14 -14.62
CA LYS A 31 -0.39 -11.10 -14.06
C LYS A 31 1.07 -10.72 -14.34
N ASP A 32 1.33 -10.09 -15.49
CA ASP A 32 2.66 -9.70 -15.94
C ASP A 32 3.02 -8.24 -15.60
N ASP A 33 2.16 -7.57 -14.83
CA ASP A 33 2.38 -6.18 -14.42
C ASP A 33 3.09 -6.11 -13.08
N THR A 34 3.59 -4.92 -12.74
CA THR A 34 4.08 -4.60 -11.40
C THR A 34 3.21 -3.47 -10.84
N LEU A 35 2.72 -3.65 -9.63
CA LEU A 35 2.06 -2.57 -8.90
C LEU A 35 3.09 -1.87 -8.02
N GLU A 36 3.19 -0.56 -8.18
CA GLU A 36 3.94 0.33 -7.31
C GLU A 36 2.96 1.09 -6.43
N VAL A 37 3.14 1.01 -5.11
CA VAL A 37 2.31 1.72 -4.13
C VAL A 37 3.15 2.69 -3.34
N GLU A 38 2.94 3.98 -3.58
CA GLU A 38 3.54 5.05 -2.82
C GLU A 38 2.67 5.38 -1.61
N VAL A 39 3.24 5.29 -0.41
CA VAL A 39 2.55 5.62 0.83
C VAL A 39 3.22 6.83 1.47
N SER A 40 2.43 7.90 1.64
CA SER A 40 2.83 9.13 2.33
C SER A 40 2.04 9.34 3.61
N HIS A 41 2.53 10.16 4.52
CA HIS A 41 1.80 10.59 5.71
C HIS A 41 1.32 12.04 5.60
N GLU A 42 0.27 12.42 6.33
CA GLU A 42 -0.26 13.78 6.25
C GLU A 42 0.48 14.83 7.08
N SER A 43 1.04 14.42 8.21
CA SER A 43 1.67 15.34 9.18
C SER A 43 3.19 15.21 9.29
N ASN A 44 3.82 14.27 8.57
CA ASN A 44 5.27 14.07 8.66
C ASN A 44 5.87 13.73 7.29
N SER A 45 7.19 13.68 7.21
CA SER A 45 7.95 13.44 5.98
C SER A 45 8.03 11.97 5.55
N PHE A 46 7.21 11.08 6.12
CA PHE A 46 7.18 9.68 5.73
C PHE A 46 6.74 9.54 4.27
N LEU A 47 7.60 8.89 3.49
CA LEU A 47 7.35 8.46 2.12
C LEU A 47 8.02 7.10 1.94
N ARG A 48 7.24 6.07 1.61
CA ARG A 48 7.76 4.74 1.27
C ARG A 48 7.06 4.20 0.04
N THR A 49 7.82 3.56 -0.83
CA THR A 49 7.31 2.90 -2.03
C THR A 49 7.37 1.39 -1.84
N TYR A 50 6.29 0.70 -2.20
CA TYR A 50 6.14 -0.74 -2.08
C TYR A 50 5.82 -1.35 -3.44
N TYR A 51 6.46 -2.45 -3.79
CA TYR A 51 6.28 -3.09 -5.08
C TYR A 51 5.63 -4.47 -4.92
N PHE A 52 4.69 -4.81 -5.81
CA PHE A 52 3.99 -6.08 -5.81
C PHE A 52 4.00 -6.70 -7.20
N HIS A 53 4.28 -7.99 -7.29
CA HIS A 53 4.19 -8.69 -8.56
C HIS A 53 2.74 -8.90 -8.93
N GLY A 54 2.39 -8.58 -10.17
CA GLY A 54 1.06 -8.77 -10.72
C GLY A 54 0.54 -10.19 -10.52
N LYS A 55 1.39 -11.21 -10.64
CA LYS A 55 1.03 -12.62 -10.40
C LYS A 55 0.42 -12.88 -9.02
N ASP A 56 0.81 -12.12 -7.98
CA ASP A 56 0.36 -12.31 -6.60
C ASP A 56 -0.95 -11.56 -6.29
N ILE A 57 -1.31 -10.60 -7.15
CA ILE A 57 -2.46 -9.70 -6.98
C ILE A 57 -3.47 -9.72 -8.12
N ALA A 58 -3.15 -10.36 -9.23
CA ALA A 58 -4.04 -10.49 -10.38
C ALA A 58 -5.37 -11.15 -9.96
N ASN A 59 -6.46 -10.66 -10.54
CA ASN A 59 -7.84 -11.07 -10.23
C ASN A 59 -8.34 -10.67 -8.83
N LYS A 60 -7.59 -9.86 -8.06
CA LYS A 60 -8.09 -9.26 -6.82
C LYS A 60 -8.54 -7.83 -7.10
N ASN A 61 -9.59 -7.39 -6.41
CA ASN A 61 -10.07 -6.01 -6.53
C ASN A 61 -9.26 -5.03 -5.68
N ASN A 62 -8.68 -5.52 -4.57
CA ASN A 62 -7.95 -4.69 -3.64
C ASN A 62 -6.93 -5.49 -2.82
N ILE A 63 -5.89 -4.79 -2.37
CA ILE A 63 -5.09 -5.13 -1.19
C ILE A 63 -5.30 -4.04 -0.15
N SER A 64 -4.91 -4.30 1.09
CA SER A 64 -5.01 -3.30 2.15
C SER A 64 -3.76 -3.29 2.99
N PHE A 65 -3.53 -2.19 3.70
CA PHE A 65 -2.52 -2.13 4.75
C PHE A 65 -3.05 -1.43 5.98
N LYS A 66 -2.43 -1.67 7.13
CA LYS A 66 -2.66 -0.91 8.35
C LYS A 66 -1.37 -0.37 8.91
N VAL A 67 -1.44 0.78 9.54
CA VAL A 67 -0.35 1.31 10.35
C VAL A 67 -0.44 0.64 11.71
N ILE A 68 0.64 -0.03 12.13
CA ILE A 68 0.70 -0.74 13.41
C ILE A 68 1.53 0.01 14.45
N GLN A 69 2.41 0.90 13.98
CA GLN A 69 3.26 1.75 14.81
C GLN A 69 3.52 3.06 14.05
N GLU A 70 3.51 4.20 14.74
CA GLU A 70 3.87 5.50 14.16
C GLU A 70 5.15 6.10 14.75
N VAL A 71 5.53 5.67 15.97
CA VAL A 71 6.66 6.23 16.73
C VAL A 71 7.57 5.08 17.19
N PRO A 72 8.91 5.16 17.00
CA PRO A 72 9.66 6.26 16.37
C PRO A 72 9.61 6.26 14.84
N GLU A 73 9.22 5.15 14.23
CA GLU A 73 9.05 5.01 12.79
C GLU A 73 7.67 4.44 12.45
N ILE A 74 7.16 4.83 11.29
CA ILE A 74 5.90 4.29 10.78
C ILE A 74 6.14 2.86 10.26
N GLU A 75 5.45 1.90 10.87
CA GLU A 75 5.42 0.51 10.45
C GLU A 75 4.07 0.16 9.84
N ILE A 76 4.11 -0.47 8.66
CA ILE A 76 2.94 -0.84 7.87
C ILE A 76 2.87 -2.35 7.73
N LEU A 77 1.72 -2.92 8.06
CA LEU A 77 1.40 -4.32 7.82
C LEU A 77 0.44 -4.46 6.63
N TRP A 78 0.85 -5.20 5.62
CA TRP A 78 0.05 -5.50 4.43
C TRP A 78 -0.87 -6.70 4.61
N SER A 79 -2.00 -6.69 3.92
CA SER A 79 -2.99 -7.75 3.88
C SER A 79 -3.50 -7.96 2.46
N GLY A 80 -3.67 -9.22 2.07
CA GLY A 80 -4.07 -9.62 0.72
C GLY A 80 -2.91 -9.89 -0.24
N ALA A 81 -1.73 -9.27 -0.02
CA ALA A 81 -0.46 -9.60 -0.66
C ALA A 81 0.71 -9.00 0.13
N SER A 82 1.92 -9.52 -0.10
CA SER A 82 3.15 -8.99 0.49
C SER A 82 3.97 -8.25 -0.56
N PRO A 83 4.54 -7.07 -0.24
CA PRO A 83 5.44 -6.39 -1.15
C PRO A 83 6.77 -7.13 -1.25
N PHE A 84 7.42 -7.06 -2.41
CA PHE A 84 8.79 -7.49 -2.57
C PHE A 84 9.75 -6.31 -2.38
N LYS A 85 10.97 -6.60 -1.93
CA LYS A 85 12.05 -5.61 -1.89
C LYS A 85 12.68 -5.53 -3.26
N VAL A 86 12.83 -4.31 -3.78
CA VAL A 86 13.73 -4.05 -4.90
C VAL A 86 15.11 -3.92 -4.25
N GLU A 87 15.98 -4.91 -4.49
CA GLU A 87 17.40 -4.85 -4.11
C GLU A 87 18.18 -3.91 -5.03
#